data_AF-A0A4D6XXH2-F1
#
_entry.id   AF-A0A4D6XXH2-F1
#
_cell.length_a   1.000
_cell.length_b   1.000
_cell.length_c   1.000
_cell.angle_alpha   90.00
_cell.angle_beta   90.00
_cell.angle_gamma   90.00
#
_symmetry.space_group_name_H-M   'P 1'
#
loop_
_entity.id
_entity.type
_entity.pdbx_description
1 polymer ?
#
loop_
_entity_poly.entity_id
_entity_poly.type
_entity_poly.pdbx_seq_one_letter_code
_entity_poly.pdbx_strand_id
1 'polypeptide(L)'
;MKKQNMFDILLPLDSEQLNYLKKLESTCSNIQCAWLSGYFWKVANQLSNSPDLQIKQDNLEQTITIISASQTGNAKLLSERLYKYFKKHNKHVSLINALDYKFKKIRNEKILILIISTQGEGEPPEEAFSLYKFIMSKKAPKLSDLHYSIFGLGDTSYNFFCQAGKDFDKRLQELGAKSLLDRYDADIEYENDYIKWSKELLVSINNYTTEKNITVPSFKKEDYSVIPQSHYNKANPATAIILMNQKITGRNSNKDVHHIEIDISNLNINYKPGDALGVWYKNDTNLINKILELLSIPISDKITINNNIVTIFDALKNHFELTNNTKNLVKKYANFTKNTFLNNIISNDIYFHNYIIETPLVKMLYDYPCKMSAEQLINLLRPLTPRLYSISSSQDETNEEIHITVGVVKKIISGYLHLGGASGYLSQSLKVDDKIKIFIESNNHFRLPIEKDIPIIMIGSGTGIAPFRAFMQQRDNDGSKGKNWIFFGNPHFTEDFLYQIEWQQYIKKGLLNKMSLAWSQDQKHKVYIQDKIRENGKEVWSWIQDGAQIYVCGNASKMAKDVEKALLDVISKNAGMNLEDADEFLNNLRLNQRYKRDVY
;
A
#
# COMPACT_ATOMS: atom_id res chain seq x y z
N MET A 1 14.31 71.50 42.10
CA MET A 1 14.53 70.05 41.88
C MET A 1 13.37 69.50 41.08
N LYS A 2 13.54 69.26 39.78
CA LYS A 2 12.47 68.74 38.91
C LYS A 2 12.28 67.25 39.24
N LYS A 3 11.03 66.87 39.54
CA LYS A 3 10.58 65.50 39.79
C LYS A 3 10.89 64.63 38.57
N GLN A 4 11.85 63.72 38.68
CA GLN A 4 12.01 62.61 37.74
C GLN A 4 10.88 61.61 38.01
N ASN A 5 10.14 61.28 36.95
CA ASN A 5 9.00 60.38 36.99
C ASN A 5 9.52 58.96 37.28
N MET A 6 8.98 58.32 38.32
CA MET A 6 9.42 57.02 38.83
C MET A 6 9.12 55.83 37.87
N PHE A 7 8.50 56.11 36.71
CA PHE A 7 8.11 55.10 35.71
C PHE A 7 9.18 54.80 34.64
N ASP A 8 10.23 55.62 34.51
CA ASP A 8 11.29 55.40 33.51
C ASP A 8 12.31 54.30 33.90
N ILE A 9 12.13 53.64 35.05
CA ILE A 9 13.07 52.63 35.59
C ILE A 9 12.59 51.17 35.37
N LEU A 10 11.40 50.95 34.80
CA LEU A 10 10.77 49.62 34.74
C LEU A 10 10.57 49.01 33.35
N LEU A 11 10.93 49.73 32.28
CA LEU A 11 10.82 49.22 30.91
C LEU A 11 12.22 49.05 30.30
N PRO A 12 12.54 47.90 29.70
CA PRO A 12 13.84 47.65 29.07
C PRO A 12 13.99 48.38 27.71
N LEU A 13 13.16 49.40 27.44
CA LEU A 13 13.08 50.12 26.17
C LEU A 13 13.33 51.62 26.41
N ASP A 14 14.15 52.22 25.57
CA ASP A 14 14.36 53.67 25.59
C ASP A 14 13.18 54.45 25.00
N SER A 15 13.21 55.77 25.13
CA SER A 15 12.14 56.69 24.69
C SER A 15 11.82 56.58 23.19
N GLU A 16 12.82 56.28 22.36
CA GLU A 16 12.67 56.17 20.91
C GLU A 16 12.03 54.82 20.56
N GLN A 17 12.52 53.75 21.17
CA GLN A 17 11.97 52.39 21.07
C GLN A 17 10.52 52.32 21.56
N LEU A 18 10.18 53.03 22.63
CA LEU A 18 8.81 53.14 23.14
C LEU A 18 7.87 53.83 22.14
N ASN A 19 8.36 54.84 21.41
CA ASN A 19 7.58 55.50 20.37
C ASN A 19 7.35 54.58 19.16
N TYR A 20 8.35 53.80 18.77
CA TYR A 20 8.18 52.77 17.74
C TYR A 20 7.17 51.71 18.17
N LEU A 21 7.26 51.24 19.42
CA LEU A 21 6.32 50.26 19.99
C LEU A 21 4.88 50.78 19.96
N LYS A 22 4.64 52.02 20.41
CA LYS A 22 3.31 52.65 20.39
C LYS A 22 2.76 52.81 18.98
N LYS A 23 3.60 53.17 18.01
CA LYS A 23 3.20 53.26 16.60
C LYS A 23 2.83 51.89 16.04
N LEU A 24 3.58 50.86 16.41
CA LEU A 24 3.34 49.48 16.00
C LEU A 24 2.05 48.92 16.63
N GLU A 25 1.82 49.21 17.91
CA GLU A 25 0.58 48.85 18.63
C GLU A 25 -0.66 49.48 17.97
N SER A 26 -0.57 50.75 17.56
CA SER A 26 -1.66 51.46 16.89
C SER A 26 -2.02 50.93 15.49
N THR A 27 -1.17 50.07 14.90
CA THR A 27 -1.31 49.60 13.51
C THR A 27 -1.45 48.08 13.40
N CYS A 28 -1.35 47.34 14.51
CA CYS A 28 -1.43 45.88 14.54
C CYS A 28 -2.79 45.39 15.05
N SER A 29 -3.29 44.32 14.45
CA SER A 29 -4.40 43.52 14.97
C SER A 29 -3.93 42.60 16.10
N ASN A 30 -4.87 42.08 16.91
CA ASN A 30 -4.57 41.14 18.00
C ASN A 30 -3.75 39.91 17.55
N ILE A 31 -3.98 39.41 16.33
CA ILE A 31 -3.23 38.28 15.76
C ILE A 31 -1.78 38.69 15.44
N GLN A 32 -1.58 39.88 14.90
CA GLN A 32 -0.24 40.41 14.59
C GLN A 32 0.57 40.67 15.87
N CYS A 33 -0.06 41.19 16.92
CA CYS A 33 0.56 41.34 18.23
C CYS A 33 0.98 39.98 18.83
N ALA A 34 0.13 38.96 18.74
CA ALA A 34 0.46 37.61 19.18
C ALA A 34 1.65 37.01 18.39
N TRP A 35 1.69 37.21 17.07
CA TRP A 35 2.82 36.74 16.24
C TRP A 35 4.14 37.45 16.59
N LEU A 36 4.10 38.77 16.80
CA LEU A 36 5.28 39.56 17.17
C LEU A 36 5.87 39.13 18.52
N SER A 37 5.03 38.73 19.48
CA SER A 37 5.50 38.20 20.76
C SER A 37 6.38 36.95 20.59
N GLY A 38 5.98 36.02 19.71
CA GLY A 38 6.77 34.83 19.39
C GLY A 38 8.04 35.15 18.58
N TYR A 39 7.98 36.14 17.69
CA TYR A 39 9.15 36.61 16.94
C TYR A 39 10.23 37.18 17.87
N PHE A 40 9.86 38.09 18.77
CA PHE A 40 10.81 38.68 19.72
C PHE A 40 11.32 37.67 20.75
N TRP A 41 10.50 36.69 21.15
CA TRP A 41 10.95 35.58 22.01
C TRP A 41 12.02 34.72 21.31
N LYS A 42 11.88 34.46 20.01
CA LYS A 42 12.90 33.77 19.22
C LYS A 42 14.20 34.58 19.13
N VAL A 43 14.10 35.88 18.88
CA VAL A 43 15.27 36.78 18.79
C VAL A 43 16.00 36.87 20.13
N ALA A 44 15.27 37.00 21.24
CA ALA A 44 15.86 37.07 22.58
C ALA A 44 16.64 35.81 22.97
N ASN A 45 16.27 34.66 22.42
CA ASN A 45 16.91 33.37 22.70
C ASN A 45 18.04 33.00 21.70
N GLN A 46 18.51 33.93 20.85
CA GLN A 46 19.61 33.68 19.91
C GLN A 46 21.02 33.93 20.48
N LEU A 47 21.20 34.19 21.78
CA LEU A 47 22.53 34.48 22.36
C LEU A 47 22.94 33.52 23.47
N SER A 48 23.50 32.39 23.07
CA SER A 48 24.72 31.80 23.67
C SER A 48 25.15 30.54 22.90
N ASN A 49 25.79 30.76 21.75
CA ASN A 49 26.90 29.95 21.21
C ASN A 49 27.27 30.49 19.83
N SER A 50 28.20 31.45 19.83
CA SER A 50 28.88 31.90 18.61
C SER A 50 30.10 31.00 18.39
N PRO A 51 30.21 30.27 17.28
CA PRO A 51 31.49 30.08 16.62
C PRO A 51 31.70 31.22 15.62
N ASP A 52 32.94 31.72 15.58
CA ASP A 52 33.44 32.70 14.62
C ASP A 52 32.87 32.54 13.22
N LEU A 53 32.29 33.62 12.69
CA LEU A 53 31.99 33.79 11.27
C LEU A 53 33.31 34.02 10.52
N GLN A 54 34.08 32.96 10.33
CA GLN A 54 34.68 32.77 9.02
C GLN A 54 33.50 32.61 8.05
N ILE A 55 33.48 33.39 6.96
CA ILE A 55 32.59 33.13 5.83
C ILE A 55 33.03 31.78 5.25
N LYS A 56 32.54 30.69 5.83
CA LYS A 56 32.38 29.43 5.12
C LYS A 56 31.27 29.70 4.13
N GLN A 57 31.59 29.65 2.84
CA GLN A 57 30.60 29.24 1.85
C GLN A 57 29.96 27.98 2.43
N ASP A 58 28.68 28.05 2.79
CA ASP A 58 27.87 26.85 2.91
C ASP A 58 27.98 26.17 1.54
N ASN A 59 28.83 25.15 1.46
CA ASN A 59 28.63 24.10 0.49
C ASN A 59 27.22 23.61 0.77
N LEU A 60 26.26 24.02 -0.05
CA LEU A 60 24.95 23.39 -0.16
C LEU A 60 25.22 21.92 -0.49
N GLU A 61 25.41 21.09 0.54
CA GLU A 61 25.48 19.66 0.37
C GLU A 61 24.19 19.23 -0.31
N GLN A 62 24.31 18.77 -1.57
CA GLN A 62 23.16 18.39 -2.37
C GLN A 62 22.41 17.28 -1.65
N THR A 63 21.22 17.60 -1.15
CA THR A 63 20.35 16.63 -0.50
C THR A 63 19.78 15.68 -1.55
N ILE A 64 19.97 14.38 -1.32
CA ILE A 64 19.36 13.31 -2.11
C ILE A 64 18.00 13.01 -1.48
N THR A 65 16.92 13.20 -2.23
CA THR A 65 15.58 12.85 -1.77
C THR A 65 15.23 11.45 -2.28
N ILE A 66 15.00 10.51 -1.36
CA ILE A 66 14.48 9.17 -1.67
C ILE A 66 12.97 9.20 -1.39
N ILE A 67 12.16 8.95 -2.41
CA ILE A 67 10.71 8.74 -2.27
C ILE A 67 10.43 7.23 -2.28
N SER A 68 9.75 6.77 -1.23
CA SER A 68 9.20 5.43 -1.15
C SER A 68 7.73 5.43 -1.57
N ALA A 69 7.37 4.51 -2.47
CA ALA A 69 6.01 4.32 -2.98
C ALA A 69 5.65 2.81 -3.01
N SER A 70 5.02 2.31 -1.96
CA SER A 70 4.75 0.90 -1.69
C SER A 70 3.27 0.64 -1.41
N GLN A 71 2.73 -0.43 -1.99
CA GLN A 71 1.43 -0.96 -1.54
C GLN A 71 1.59 -2.00 -0.42
N THR A 72 2.56 -2.89 -0.56
CA THR A 72 2.74 -4.09 0.30
C THR A 72 4.10 -4.08 1.01
N GLY A 73 4.58 -2.89 1.39
CA GLY A 73 5.85 -2.71 2.12
C GLY A 73 7.17 -2.95 1.38
N ASN A 74 7.20 -3.70 0.27
CA ASN A 74 8.47 -4.02 -0.41
C ASN A 74 9.27 -2.76 -0.81
N ALA A 75 8.64 -1.78 -1.46
CA ALA A 75 9.33 -0.56 -1.88
C ALA A 75 9.82 0.25 -0.67
N LYS A 76 9.01 0.32 0.39
CA LYS A 76 9.35 0.98 1.65
C LYS A 76 10.60 0.36 2.28
N LEU A 77 10.65 -0.96 2.40
CA LEU A 77 11.80 -1.69 2.94
C LEU A 77 13.08 -1.41 2.13
N LEU A 78 12.99 -1.44 0.80
CA LEU A 78 14.13 -1.13 -0.08
C LEU A 78 14.56 0.35 0.04
N SER A 79 13.63 1.29 0.23
CA SER A 79 13.99 2.68 0.47
C SER A 79 14.69 2.90 1.80
N GLU A 80 14.24 2.24 2.88
CA GLU A 80 14.91 2.28 4.19
C GLU A 80 16.33 1.71 4.12
N ARG A 81 16.52 0.61 3.37
CA ARG A 81 17.83 0.01 3.12
C ARG A 81 18.73 0.94 2.32
N LEU A 82 18.21 1.59 1.28
CA LEU A 82 18.98 2.52 0.45
C LEU A 82 19.39 3.75 1.25
N TYR A 83 18.49 4.28 2.06
CA TYR A 83 18.75 5.39 2.97
C TYR A 83 19.91 5.06 3.94
N LYS A 84 19.86 3.90 4.61
CA LYS A 84 20.94 3.44 5.49
C LYS A 84 22.25 3.25 4.73
N TYR A 85 22.19 2.68 3.53
CA TYR A 85 23.36 2.49 2.67
C TYR A 85 24.01 3.82 2.28
N PHE A 86 23.24 4.80 1.79
CA PHE A 86 23.78 6.11 1.42
C PHE A 86 24.30 6.90 2.62
N LYS A 87 23.65 6.83 3.79
CA LYS A 87 24.19 7.42 5.03
C LYS A 87 25.54 6.83 5.41
N LYS A 88 25.70 5.50 5.31
CA LYS A 88 26.98 4.81 5.55
C LYS A 88 28.09 5.27 4.59
N HIS A 89 27.73 5.76 3.41
CA HIS A 89 28.64 6.32 2.41
C HIS A 89 28.69 7.86 2.42
N ASN A 90 28.39 8.49 3.57
CA ASN A 90 28.49 9.93 3.82
C ASN A 90 27.71 10.80 2.82
N LYS A 91 26.55 10.34 2.38
CA LYS A 91 25.63 11.15 1.57
C LYS A 91 24.61 11.84 2.45
N HIS A 92 24.32 13.10 2.13
CA HIS A 92 23.22 13.83 2.74
C HIS A 92 21.90 13.40 2.09
N VAL A 93 21.09 12.60 2.81
CA VAL A 93 19.90 11.94 2.26
C VAL A 93 18.68 12.17 3.12
N SER A 94 17.54 12.42 2.48
CA SER A 94 16.21 12.45 3.07
C SER A 94 15.37 11.29 2.55
N LEU A 95 14.67 10.57 3.41
CA LEU A 95 13.72 9.52 3.04
C LEU A 95 12.30 9.99 3.35
N ILE A 96 11.41 9.97 2.36
CA ILE A 96 10.04 10.47 2.46
C ILE A 96 9.08 9.43 1.86
N ASN A 97 7.93 9.19 2.51
CA ASN A 97 6.84 8.42 1.91
C ASN A 97 6.12 9.26 0.85
N ALA A 98 5.69 8.67 -0.26
CA ALA A 98 5.06 9.40 -1.36
C ALA A 98 3.80 10.18 -0.93
N LEU A 99 3.05 9.69 0.07
CA LEU A 99 1.85 10.37 0.57
C LEU A 99 2.20 11.65 1.34
N ASP A 100 3.30 11.62 2.10
CA ASP A 100 3.80 12.75 2.89
C ASP A 100 4.62 13.74 2.05
N TYR A 101 4.98 13.35 0.82
CA TYR A 101 5.75 14.19 -0.07
C TYR A 101 4.90 15.33 -0.64
N LYS A 102 5.29 16.56 -0.31
CA LYS A 102 4.68 17.76 -0.88
C LYS A 102 5.07 17.90 -2.35
N PHE A 103 4.36 17.24 -3.25
CA PHE A 103 4.68 17.10 -4.68
C PHE A 103 5.03 18.39 -5.43
N LYS A 104 4.51 19.56 -5.00
CA LYS A 104 4.90 20.86 -5.56
C LYS A 104 6.38 21.23 -5.33
N LYS A 105 7.03 20.65 -4.32
CA LYS A 105 8.46 20.83 -4.01
C LYS A 105 9.39 20.21 -5.04
N ILE A 106 8.90 19.32 -5.92
CA ILE A 106 9.73 18.63 -6.92
C ILE A 106 10.53 19.59 -7.83
N ARG A 107 10.01 20.80 -8.04
CA ARG A 107 10.72 21.87 -8.78
C ARG A 107 12.07 22.25 -8.15
N ASN A 108 12.21 22.08 -6.84
CA ASN A 108 13.39 22.48 -6.09
C ASN A 108 14.36 21.30 -5.86
N GLU A 109 13.94 20.08 -6.17
CA GLU A 109 14.77 18.89 -6.00
C GLU A 109 15.92 18.91 -7.00
N LYS A 110 17.10 18.47 -6.55
CA LYS A 110 18.29 18.33 -7.41
C LYS A 110 18.61 16.88 -7.72
N ILE A 111 18.49 15.99 -6.73
CA ILE A 111 18.63 14.55 -6.89
C ILE A 111 17.41 13.86 -6.27
N LEU A 112 16.65 13.13 -7.09
CA LEU A 112 15.46 12.40 -6.67
C LEU A 112 15.59 10.92 -7.01
N ILE A 113 15.50 10.05 -6.02
CA ILE A 113 15.45 8.60 -6.21
C ILE A 113 14.05 8.12 -5.88
N LEU A 114 13.39 7.46 -6.83
CA LEU A 114 12.05 6.90 -6.64
C LEU A 114 12.13 5.37 -6.60
N ILE A 115 11.66 4.77 -5.50
CA ILE A 115 11.45 3.32 -5.43
C ILE A 115 9.95 3.09 -5.35
N ILE A 116 9.39 2.50 -6.41
CA ILE A 116 7.93 2.45 -6.61
C ILE A 116 7.44 1.07 -7.06
N SER A 117 6.40 0.58 -6.40
CA SER A 117 5.66 -0.63 -6.84
C SER A 117 4.54 -0.29 -7.83
N THR A 118 4.16 -1.23 -8.69
CA THR A 118 3.00 -1.08 -9.60
C THR A 118 1.83 -1.95 -9.14
N GLN A 119 0.60 -1.43 -9.26
CA GLN A 119 -0.63 -2.09 -8.81
C GLN A 119 -1.56 -2.41 -9.97
N GLY A 120 -2.30 -3.52 -9.83
CA GLY A 120 -3.40 -3.92 -10.72
C GLY A 120 -3.10 -3.75 -12.21
N GLU A 121 -3.80 -2.82 -12.85
CA GLU A 121 -3.72 -2.52 -14.27
C GLU A 121 -2.68 -1.43 -14.62
N GLY A 122 -1.55 -1.43 -13.90
CA GLY A 122 -0.45 -0.48 -14.14
C GLY A 122 -0.49 0.80 -13.31
N GLU A 123 -1.41 0.89 -12.35
CA GLU A 123 -1.60 2.07 -11.50
C GLU A 123 -0.45 2.21 -10.47
N PRO A 124 -0.11 3.43 -10.03
CA PRO A 124 0.81 3.61 -8.90
C PRO A 124 0.15 3.12 -7.60
N PRO A 125 0.92 2.88 -6.52
CA PRO A 125 0.37 2.60 -5.20
C PRO A 125 -0.44 3.80 -4.72
N GLU A 126 -1.45 3.56 -3.87
CA GLU A 126 -2.36 4.63 -3.43
C GLU A 126 -1.60 5.81 -2.81
N GLU A 127 -0.53 5.54 -2.05
CA GLU A 127 0.31 6.58 -1.45
C GLU A 127 1.01 7.49 -2.46
N ALA A 128 1.23 7.04 -3.70
CA ALA A 128 1.86 7.83 -4.76
C ALA A 128 0.86 8.46 -5.74
N PHE A 129 -0.45 8.22 -5.58
CA PHE A 129 -1.46 8.58 -6.56
C PHE A 129 -1.52 10.11 -6.82
N SER A 130 -1.50 10.93 -5.77
CA SER A 130 -1.52 12.39 -5.93
C SER A 130 -0.25 12.94 -6.59
N LEU A 131 0.92 12.39 -6.26
CA LEU A 131 2.19 12.74 -6.92
C LEU A 131 2.14 12.35 -8.40
N TYR A 132 1.70 11.13 -8.70
CA TYR A 132 1.52 10.62 -10.06
C TYR A 132 0.61 11.54 -10.88
N LYS A 133 -0.59 11.84 -10.36
CA LYS A 133 -1.55 12.73 -11.01
C LYS A 133 -0.96 14.12 -11.28
N PHE A 134 -0.22 14.70 -10.33
CA PHE A 134 0.44 15.99 -10.52
C PHE A 134 1.47 15.94 -11.64
N ILE A 135 2.36 14.94 -11.64
CA ILE A 135 3.45 14.80 -12.63
C ILE A 135 2.92 14.51 -14.03
N MET A 136 1.87 13.69 -14.16
CA MET A 136 1.22 13.41 -15.44
C MET A 136 0.39 14.58 -15.98
N SER A 137 0.02 15.54 -15.13
CA SER A 137 -0.81 16.67 -15.54
C SER A 137 -0.04 17.72 -16.35
N LYS A 138 -0.79 18.62 -17.00
CA LYS A 138 -0.27 19.85 -17.61
C LYS A 138 0.26 20.87 -16.59
N LYS A 139 -0.08 20.71 -15.29
CA LYS A 139 0.37 21.60 -14.20
C LYS A 139 1.81 21.28 -13.74
N ALA A 140 2.42 20.18 -14.21
CA ALA A 140 3.78 19.80 -13.84
C ALA A 140 4.82 20.83 -14.33
N PRO A 141 5.78 21.26 -13.49
CA PRO A 141 6.80 22.22 -13.88
C PRO A 141 7.86 21.56 -14.79
N LYS A 142 8.63 22.37 -15.53
CA LYS A 142 9.89 21.90 -16.13
C LYS A 142 10.89 21.51 -15.02
N LEU A 143 11.61 20.42 -15.22
CA LEU A 143 12.52 19.80 -14.26
C LEU A 143 13.95 19.70 -14.81
N SER A 144 14.39 20.69 -15.59
CA SER A 144 15.70 20.69 -16.28
C SER A 144 16.92 20.55 -15.37
N ASP A 145 16.78 20.93 -14.10
CA ASP A 145 17.83 20.84 -13.09
C ASP A 145 17.81 19.51 -12.30
N LEU A 146 16.74 18.73 -12.43
CA LEU A 146 16.52 17.52 -11.66
C LEU A 146 17.33 16.36 -12.26
N HIS A 147 18.07 15.68 -11.39
CA HIS A 147 18.69 14.40 -11.68
C HIS A 147 17.92 13.30 -10.95
N TYR A 148 17.67 12.17 -11.58
CA TYR A 148 16.85 11.13 -10.96
C TYR A 148 17.27 9.71 -11.32
N SER A 149 16.80 8.73 -10.53
CA SER A 149 16.83 7.31 -10.90
C SER A 149 15.61 6.61 -10.28
N ILE A 150 15.14 5.56 -10.93
CA ILE A 150 13.93 4.84 -10.54
C ILE A 150 14.22 3.35 -10.39
N PHE A 151 13.80 2.78 -9.26
CA PHE A 151 13.72 1.34 -9.08
C PHE A 151 12.23 0.93 -9.06
N GLY A 152 11.76 0.39 -10.17
CA GLY A 152 10.40 -0.10 -10.34
C GLY A 152 10.28 -1.53 -9.81
N LEU A 153 9.32 -1.76 -8.92
CA LEU A 153 8.93 -3.10 -8.46
C LEU A 153 7.64 -3.53 -9.19
N GLY A 154 7.68 -4.69 -9.80
CA GLY A 154 6.56 -5.28 -10.51
C GLY A 154 6.59 -6.79 -10.49
N ASP A 155 5.70 -7.39 -11.26
CA ASP A 155 5.62 -8.83 -11.46
C ASP A 155 5.37 -9.09 -12.95
N THR A 156 6.27 -9.82 -13.60
CA THR A 156 6.19 -10.08 -15.06
C THR A 156 4.98 -10.93 -15.44
N SER A 157 4.25 -11.50 -14.48
CA SER A 157 2.97 -12.13 -14.76
C SER A 157 1.88 -11.15 -15.18
N TYR A 158 2.02 -9.87 -14.85
CA TYR A 158 1.03 -8.83 -15.16
C TYR A 158 1.33 -8.17 -16.51
N ASN A 159 0.28 -7.67 -17.17
CA ASN A 159 0.41 -6.96 -18.44
C ASN A 159 1.29 -5.72 -18.32
N PHE A 160 1.05 -4.95 -17.26
CA PHE A 160 1.63 -3.64 -17.01
C PHE A 160 2.83 -3.75 -16.05
N PHE A 161 3.78 -4.63 -16.39
CA PHE A 161 4.98 -4.85 -15.59
C PHE A 161 5.77 -3.55 -15.37
N CYS A 162 5.97 -3.16 -14.11
CA CYS A 162 6.64 -1.92 -13.68
C CYS A 162 6.09 -0.63 -14.31
N GLN A 163 4.81 -0.62 -14.73
CA GLN A 163 4.22 0.48 -15.49
C GLN A 163 4.29 1.83 -14.76
N ALA A 164 4.00 1.87 -13.46
CA ALA A 164 4.09 3.12 -12.70
C ALA A 164 5.51 3.72 -12.74
N GLY A 165 6.55 2.88 -12.62
CA GLY A 165 7.95 3.30 -12.74
C GLY A 165 8.29 3.77 -14.16
N LYS A 166 7.78 3.09 -15.19
CA LYS A 166 7.94 3.48 -16.60
C LYS A 166 7.28 4.81 -16.92
N ASP A 167 6.09 5.04 -16.38
CA ASP A 167 5.35 6.29 -16.58
C ASP A 167 6.10 7.46 -15.94
N PHE A 168 6.58 7.30 -14.69
CA PHE A 168 7.41 8.33 -14.04
C PHE A 168 8.69 8.61 -14.82
N ASP A 169 9.42 7.58 -15.24
CA ASP A 169 10.67 7.73 -16.01
C ASP A 169 10.43 8.53 -17.30
N LYS A 170 9.47 8.08 -18.11
CA LYS A 170 9.08 8.76 -19.35
C LYS A 170 8.68 10.21 -19.07
N ARG A 171 7.83 10.44 -18.08
CA ARG A 171 7.31 11.77 -17.80
C ARG A 171 8.37 12.72 -17.25
N LEU A 172 9.28 12.24 -16.40
CA LEU A 172 10.39 13.05 -15.89
C LEU A 172 11.34 13.48 -17.02
N GLN A 173 11.61 12.60 -18.00
CA GLN A 173 12.39 12.94 -19.19
C GLN A 173 11.69 14.00 -20.05
N GLU A 174 10.39 13.85 -20.31
CA GLU A 174 9.58 14.84 -21.04
C GLU A 174 9.60 16.22 -20.36
N LEU A 175 9.68 16.27 -19.02
CA LEU A 175 9.79 17.50 -18.25
C LEU A 175 11.22 18.05 -18.20
N GLY A 176 12.22 17.34 -18.74
CA GLY A 176 13.61 17.77 -18.88
C GLY A 176 14.57 17.25 -17.80
N ALA A 177 14.11 16.38 -16.90
CA ALA A 177 14.97 15.78 -15.88
C ALA A 177 15.98 14.81 -16.51
N LYS A 178 17.15 14.65 -15.88
CA LYS A 178 18.26 13.82 -16.38
C LYS A 178 18.40 12.54 -15.55
N SER A 179 18.52 11.40 -16.21
CA SER A 179 18.79 10.13 -15.54
C SER A 179 20.22 10.08 -14.99
N LEU A 180 20.38 9.71 -13.71
CA LEU A 180 21.67 9.38 -13.09
C LEU A 180 22.08 7.94 -13.39
N LEU A 181 21.08 7.07 -13.40
CA LEU A 181 21.18 5.65 -13.70
C LEU A 181 19.82 5.24 -14.24
N ASP A 182 19.85 4.50 -15.33
CA ASP A 182 18.65 4.04 -16.01
C ASP A 182 17.69 3.34 -15.05
N ARG A 183 16.39 3.49 -15.32
CA ARG A 183 15.34 2.81 -14.56
C ARG A 183 15.60 1.31 -14.56
N TYR A 184 15.54 0.70 -13.38
CA TYR A 184 15.55 -0.75 -13.23
C TYR A 184 14.12 -1.25 -13.02
N ASP A 185 13.69 -2.21 -13.83
CA ASP A 185 12.37 -2.86 -13.73
C ASP A 185 12.53 -4.24 -13.08
N ALA A 186 12.30 -4.33 -11.77
CA ALA A 186 12.54 -5.52 -10.97
C ALA A 186 11.29 -6.44 -10.85
N ASP A 187 11.51 -7.75 -10.97
CA ASP A 187 10.50 -8.80 -10.76
C ASP A 187 10.50 -9.30 -9.30
N ILE A 188 9.75 -10.37 -8.98
CA ILE A 188 9.55 -10.89 -7.60
C ILE A 188 10.86 -11.15 -6.83
N GLU A 189 11.91 -11.66 -7.49
CA GLU A 189 13.22 -11.97 -6.89
C GLU A 189 14.22 -10.82 -7.04
N TYR A 190 13.82 -9.62 -6.64
CA TYR A 190 14.57 -8.38 -6.85
C TYR A 190 15.83 -8.19 -6.00
N GLU A 191 16.18 -9.11 -5.09
CA GLU A 191 17.15 -8.86 -4.02
C GLU A 191 18.58 -8.61 -4.55
N ASN A 192 19.07 -9.49 -5.43
CA ASN A 192 20.41 -9.36 -6.01
C ASN A 192 20.50 -8.15 -6.94
N ASP A 193 19.45 -7.93 -7.74
CA ASP A 193 19.34 -6.80 -8.66
C ASP A 193 19.33 -5.46 -7.93
N TYR A 194 18.58 -5.37 -6.82
CA TYR A 194 18.57 -4.20 -5.97
C TYR A 194 19.96 -3.90 -5.38
N ILE A 195 20.67 -4.94 -4.90
CA ILE A 195 22.04 -4.76 -4.38
C ILE A 195 22.96 -4.22 -5.48
N LYS A 196 22.88 -4.77 -6.70
CA LYS A 196 23.68 -4.30 -7.84
C LYS A 196 23.34 -2.86 -8.19
N TRP A 197 22.05 -2.56 -8.41
CA TRP A 197 21.56 -1.23 -8.77
C TRP A 197 21.93 -0.18 -7.72
N SER A 198 21.81 -0.48 -6.42
CA SER A 198 22.15 0.46 -5.35
C SER A 198 23.64 0.84 -5.33
N LYS A 199 24.53 -0.10 -5.68
CA LYS A 199 25.97 0.14 -5.80
C LYS A 199 26.28 0.99 -7.02
N GLU A 200 25.70 0.66 -8.17
CA GLU A 200 25.88 1.43 -9.42
C GLU A 200 25.34 2.86 -9.28
N LEU A 201 24.19 3.03 -8.63
CA LEU A 201 23.61 4.34 -8.38
C LEU A 201 24.51 5.21 -7.49
N LEU A 202 25.13 4.62 -6.46
CA LEU A 202 26.09 5.35 -5.62
C LEU A 202 27.29 5.84 -6.44
N VAL A 203 27.79 5.04 -7.40
CA VAL A 203 28.86 5.44 -8.31
C VAL A 203 28.41 6.60 -9.20
N SER A 204 27.22 6.52 -9.82
CA SER A 204 26.68 7.62 -10.62
C SER A 204 26.51 8.92 -9.83
N ILE A 205 26.01 8.83 -8.59
CA ILE A 205 25.88 9.98 -7.69
C ILE A 205 27.25 10.56 -7.35
N ASN A 206 28.24 9.71 -7.07
CA ASN A 206 29.61 10.16 -6.81
C ASN A 206 30.17 10.93 -8.01
N ASN A 207 30.06 10.38 -9.22
CA ASN A 207 30.53 11.00 -10.45
C ASN A 207 29.89 12.37 -10.67
N TYR A 208 28.57 12.46 -10.50
CA TYR A 208 27.82 13.72 -10.57
C TYR A 208 28.29 14.74 -9.53
N THR A 209 28.59 14.31 -8.29
CA THR A 209 29.10 15.21 -7.25
C THR A 209 30.56 15.62 -7.48
N THR A 210 31.41 14.74 -8.04
CA THR A 210 32.81 15.03 -8.36
C THR A 210 32.97 15.96 -9.56
N GLU A 211 32.05 15.96 -10.52
CA GLU A 211 32.03 16.96 -11.61
C GLU A 211 31.68 18.38 -11.11
N LYS A 212 31.16 18.52 -9.88
CA LYS A 212 30.72 19.80 -9.32
C LYS A 212 31.50 20.31 -8.12
N ASN A 213 32.29 19.50 -7.42
CA ASN A 213 33.20 19.96 -6.37
C ASN A 213 34.31 18.95 -6.07
N ILE A 214 35.57 19.37 -6.24
CA ILE A 214 36.75 18.75 -5.64
C ILE A 214 36.82 19.25 -4.19
N THR A 215 36.60 18.37 -3.20
CA THR A 215 37.38 18.30 -1.95
C THR A 215 36.78 17.25 -1.00
N VAL A 216 37.66 16.44 -0.40
CA VAL A 216 37.37 15.41 0.61
C VAL A 216 37.79 15.95 1.98
N PRO A 217 37.01 15.77 3.05
CA PRO A 217 37.54 15.14 4.28
C PRO A 217 36.50 14.21 4.96
N SER A 218 36.87 13.00 5.39
CA SER A 218 37.50 12.60 6.67
C SER A 218 36.51 12.34 7.82
N PHE A 219 36.62 11.12 8.37
CA PHE A 219 35.68 10.41 9.23
C PHE A 219 35.68 10.85 10.70
N LYS A 220 34.50 10.79 11.33
CA LYS A 220 34.35 10.39 12.74
C LYS A 220 33.24 9.34 12.86
N LYS A 221 33.53 8.25 13.57
CA LYS A 221 32.57 7.21 13.97
C LYS A 221 31.98 7.59 15.32
N GLU A 222 30.66 7.52 15.43
CA GLU A 222 29.97 7.32 16.71
C GLU A 222 28.88 6.25 16.55
N ASP A 223 28.74 5.45 17.61
CA ASP A 223 28.00 4.20 17.67
C ASP A 223 26.48 4.41 17.74
N TYR A 224 25.74 3.51 17.08
CA TYR A 224 24.28 3.48 17.08
C TYR A 224 23.74 2.60 18.21
N SER A 225 22.83 3.16 19.00
CA SER A 225 21.84 2.43 19.79
C SER A 225 20.75 1.86 18.87
N VAL A 226 20.54 0.54 18.93
CA VAL A 226 19.49 -0.20 18.20
C VAL A 226 18.16 -0.06 18.94
N ILE A 227 17.12 0.41 18.24
CA ILE A 227 15.72 0.30 18.69
C ILE A 227 15.20 -1.05 18.17
N PRO A 228 14.53 -1.89 18.98
CA PRO A 228 14.01 -3.18 18.51
C PRO A 228 12.78 -2.96 17.62
N GLN A 229 12.88 -3.38 16.35
CA GLN A 229 11.74 -3.59 15.46
C GLN A 229 11.13 -4.99 15.74
N SER A 230 9.84 -5.17 15.43
CA SER A 230 9.11 -6.43 15.57
C SER A 230 9.90 -7.64 15.04
N HIS A 231 9.98 -8.71 15.84
CA HIS A 231 10.80 -9.91 15.52
C HIS A 231 10.39 -10.64 14.22
N TYR A 232 9.15 -10.46 13.75
CA TYR A 232 8.60 -11.17 12.60
C TYR A 232 8.36 -10.25 11.40
N ASN A 233 8.65 -10.76 10.21
CA ASN A 233 8.45 -10.08 8.93
C ASN A 233 8.25 -11.11 7.80
N LYS A 234 8.08 -10.65 6.56
CA LYS A 234 7.89 -11.52 5.39
C LYS A 234 8.94 -12.63 5.27
N ALA A 235 10.22 -12.32 5.53
CA ALA A 235 11.33 -13.26 5.42
C ALA A 235 11.48 -14.18 6.64
N ASN A 236 11.06 -13.70 7.81
CA ASN A 236 11.03 -14.45 9.07
C ASN A 236 9.60 -14.45 9.65
N PRO A 237 8.66 -15.26 9.11
CA PRO A 237 7.29 -15.28 9.57
C PRO A 237 7.14 -16.01 10.91
N ALA A 238 6.19 -15.56 11.72
CA ALA A 238 5.80 -16.24 12.95
C ALA A 238 5.02 -17.52 12.65
N THR A 239 5.01 -18.48 13.57
CA THR A 239 4.16 -19.68 13.47
C THR A 239 3.03 -19.57 14.48
N ALA A 240 1.82 -19.37 13.98
CA ALA A 240 0.58 -19.23 14.74
C ALA A 240 -0.31 -20.49 14.61
N ILE A 241 -1.42 -20.52 15.34
CA ILE A 241 -2.36 -21.66 15.37
C ILE A 241 -3.75 -21.21 14.90
N ILE A 242 -4.43 -22.03 14.10
CA ILE A 242 -5.83 -21.77 13.70
C ILE A 242 -6.75 -22.11 14.88
N LEU A 243 -7.53 -21.13 15.34
CA LEU A 243 -8.54 -21.30 16.38
C LEU A 243 -9.91 -21.64 15.79
N MET A 244 -10.30 -20.93 14.74
CA MET A 244 -11.59 -21.12 14.09
C MET A 244 -11.48 -20.93 12.58
N ASN A 245 -12.30 -21.70 11.87
CA ASN A 245 -12.53 -21.53 10.44
C ASN A 245 -14.01 -21.79 10.14
N GLN A 246 -14.79 -20.71 10.04
CA GLN A 246 -16.24 -20.77 9.90
C GLN A 246 -16.68 -20.15 8.58
N LYS A 247 -17.45 -20.89 7.77
CA LYS A 247 -18.17 -20.31 6.64
C LYS A 247 -19.26 -19.35 7.15
N ILE A 248 -19.23 -18.10 6.68
CA ILE A 248 -20.15 -17.02 7.08
C ILE A 248 -21.10 -16.56 5.97
N THR A 249 -21.08 -17.24 4.81
CA THR A 249 -22.16 -17.17 3.82
C THR A 249 -23.16 -18.31 4.02
N GLY A 250 -24.39 -18.10 3.56
CA GLY A 250 -25.46 -19.08 3.60
C GLY A 250 -25.15 -20.33 2.77
N ARG A 251 -25.94 -21.37 2.99
CA ARG A 251 -25.72 -22.70 2.39
C ARG A 251 -25.82 -22.66 0.86
N ASN A 252 -26.69 -21.82 0.33
CA ASN A 252 -26.96 -21.72 -1.11
C ASN A 252 -26.23 -20.54 -1.77
N SER A 253 -25.40 -19.81 -1.02
CA SER A 253 -24.59 -18.75 -1.59
C SER A 253 -23.65 -19.30 -2.67
N ASN A 254 -23.63 -18.60 -3.81
CA ASN A 254 -22.63 -18.80 -4.85
C ASN A 254 -21.23 -18.30 -4.43
N LYS A 255 -21.15 -17.56 -3.33
CA LYS A 255 -19.92 -17.14 -2.68
C LYS A 255 -19.61 -18.05 -1.50
N ASP A 256 -18.32 -18.19 -1.26
CA ASP A 256 -17.80 -18.99 -0.18
C ASP A 256 -16.85 -18.10 0.61
N VAL A 257 -17.32 -17.59 1.74
CA VAL A 257 -16.57 -16.64 2.57
C VAL A 257 -16.45 -17.21 3.95
N HIS A 258 -15.21 -17.25 4.45
CA HIS A 258 -14.87 -17.77 5.75
C HIS A 258 -14.40 -16.65 6.67
N HIS A 259 -14.82 -16.74 7.92
CA HIS A 259 -14.21 -16.05 9.05
C HIS A 259 -13.19 -17.01 9.67
N ILE A 260 -11.96 -16.53 9.86
CA ILE A 260 -10.86 -17.33 10.39
C ILE A 260 -10.23 -16.57 11.55
N GLU A 261 -10.03 -17.26 12.67
CA GLU A 261 -9.40 -16.76 13.88
C GLU A 261 -8.07 -17.48 14.11
N ILE A 262 -7.05 -16.72 14.50
CA ILE A 262 -5.66 -17.19 14.58
C ILE A 262 -5.08 -16.76 15.92
N ASP A 263 -4.59 -17.72 16.69
CA ASP A 263 -3.94 -17.51 18.00
C ASP A 263 -2.54 -16.93 17.83
N ILE A 264 -2.27 -15.84 18.56
CA ILE A 264 -0.99 -15.17 18.63
C ILE A 264 -0.45 -14.99 20.06
N SER A 265 -1.05 -15.64 21.07
CA SER A 265 -0.76 -15.47 22.51
C SER A 265 0.73 -15.58 22.86
N ASN A 266 1.48 -16.40 22.12
CA ASN A 266 2.91 -16.65 22.39
C ASN A 266 3.87 -15.94 21.43
N LEU A 267 3.38 -15.02 20.59
CA LEU A 267 4.14 -14.44 19.50
C LEU A 267 4.52 -12.97 19.73
N ASN A 268 4.04 -12.32 20.79
CA ASN A 268 4.26 -10.89 21.06
C ASN A 268 4.04 -10.03 19.79
N ILE A 269 2.95 -10.33 19.07
CA ILE A 269 2.57 -9.64 17.85
C ILE A 269 1.58 -8.54 18.23
N ASN A 270 1.87 -7.32 17.78
CA ASN A 270 0.96 -6.19 17.90
C ASN A 270 0.48 -5.79 16.50
N TYR A 271 -0.82 -5.52 16.37
CA TYR A 271 -1.44 -5.05 15.14
C TYR A 271 -2.52 -4.00 15.45
N LYS A 272 -2.87 -3.20 14.46
CA LYS A 272 -3.91 -2.18 14.58
C LYS A 272 -4.98 -2.38 13.52
N PRO A 273 -6.24 -1.97 13.77
CA PRO A 273 -7.27 -1.95 12.75
C PRO A 273 -6.77 -1.27 11.46
N GLY A 274 -7.02 -1.96 10.34
CA GLY A 274 -6.55 -1.57 9.01
C GLY A 274 -5.19 -2.16 8.59
N ASP A 275 -4.48 -2.86 9.48
CA ASP A 275 -3.34 -3.69 9.09
C ASP A 275 -3.76 -4.89 8.24
N ALA A 276 -2.79 -5.46 7.52
CA ALA A 276 -2.98 -6.70 6.78
C ALA A 276 -2.16 -7.84 7.40
N LEU A 277 -2.74 -9.03 7.38
CA LEU A 277 -2.07 -10.28 7.75
C LEU A 277 -1.50 -10.94 6.49
N GLY A 278 -0.18 -11.09 6.45
CA GLY A 278 0.49 -11.88 5.43
C GLY A 278 0.52 -13.36 5.80
N VAL A 279 0.02 -14.21 4.91
CA VAL A 279 -0.07 -15.66 5.09
C VAL A 279 0.82 -16.37 4.07
N TRP A 280 1.77 -17.16 4.58
CA TRP A 280 2.52 -18.12 3.79
C TRP A 280 1.71 -19.43 3.69
N TYR A 281 1.22 -19.72 2.48
CA TYR A 281 0.40 -20.89 2.22
C TYR A 281 1.22 -22.07 1.68
N LYS A 282 0.59 -23.25 1.63
CA LYS A 282 1.14 -24.44 0.97
C LYS A 282 0.20 -24.86 -0.15
N ASN A 283 0.75 -25.35 -1.25
CA ASN A 283 -0.06 -25.84 -2.36
C ASN A 283 -0.80 -27.13 -1.97
N ASP A 284 -1.98 -27.30 -2.59
CA ASP A 284 -2.80 -28.49 -2.42
C ASP A 284 -2.07 -29.75 -2.92
N THR A 285 -2.17 -30.83 -2.14
CA THR A 285 -1.44 -32.07 -2.44
C THR A 285 -1.99 -32.79 -3.66
N ASN A 286 -3.31 -32.72 -3.91
CA ASN A 286 -3.91 -33.33 -5.10
C ASN A 286 -3.50 -32.58 -6.37
N LEU A 287 -3.44 -31.24 -6.32
CA LEU A 287 -2.92 -30.42 -7.40
C LEU A 287 -1.48 -30.81 -7.76
N ILE A 288 -0.59 -30.93 -6.77
CA ILE A 288 0.81 -31.32 -6.98
C ILE A 288 0.88 -32.70 -7.65
N ASN A 289 0.17 -33.69 -7.10
CA ASN A 289 0.15 -35.04 -7.65
C ASN A 289 -0.33 -35.04 -9.11
N LYS A 290 -1.37 -34.25 -9.43
CA LYS A 290 -1.89 -34.15 -10.79
C LYS A 290 -0.90 -33.53 -11.76
N ILE A 291 -0.20 -32.47 -11.34
CA ILE A 291 0.84 -31.83 -12.17
C ILE A 291 1.98 -32.82 -12.45
N LEU A 292 2.45 -33.53 -11.43
CA LEU A 292 3.52 -34.51 -11.57
C LEU A 292 3.12 -35.69 -12.47
N GLU A 293 1.88 -36.18 -12.34
CA GLU A 293 1.30 -37.21 -13.21
C GLU A 293 1.27 -36.75 -14.69
N LEU A 294 0.71 -35.56 -14.96
CA LEU A 294 0.59 -35.01 -16.31
C LEU A 294 1.95 -34.78 -16.98
N LEU A 295 2.98 -34.52 -16.18
CA LEU A 295 4.35 -34.28 -16.64
C LEU A 295 5.25 -35.52 -16.63
N SER A 296 4.73 -36.65 -16.14
CA SER A 296 5.49 -37.89 -15.93
C SER A 296 6.75 -37.72 -15.07
N ILE A 297 6.66 -36.90 -14.02
CA ILE A 297 7.75 -36.66 -13.06
C ILE A 297 7.53 -37.53 -11.82
N PRO A 298 8.49 -38.38 -11.41
CA PRO A 298 8.42 -39.13 -10.16
C PRO A 298 8.36 -38.20 -8.93
N ILE A 299 7.48 -38.51 -7.99
CA ILE A 299 7.27 -37.70 -6.76
C ILE A 299 8.53 -37.58 -5.89
N SER A 300 9.44 -38.54 -6.01
CA SER A 300 10.69 -38.63 -5.25
C SER A 300 11.90 -37.97 -5.95
N ASP A 301 11.72 -37.40 -7.15
CA ASP A 301 12.79 -36.69 -7.85
C ASP A 301 13.36 -35.59 -6.96
N LYS A 302 14.68 -35.42 -7.01
CA LYS A 302 15.41 -34.46 -6.16
C LYS A 302 15.78 -33.23 -6.94
N ILE A 303 15.62 -32.07 -6.31
CA ILE A 303 16.07 -30.78 -6.84
C ILE A 303 16.82 -30.00 -5.76
N THR A 304 17.58 -28.99 -6.18
CA THR A 304 18.27 -28.09 -5.26
C THR A 304 17.52 -26.77 -5.15
N ILE A 305 17.10 -26.40 -3.93
CA ILE A 305 16.55 -25.08 -3.61
C ILE A 305 17.44 -24.45 -2.53
N ASN A 306 17.98 -23.26 -2.78
CA ASN A 306 18.81 -22.52 -1.82
C ASN A 306 19.92 -23.40 -1.20
N ASN A 307 20.62 -24.18 -2.04
CA ASN A 307 21.67 -25.14 -1.65
C ASN A 307 21.20 -26.34 -0.81
N ASN A 308 19.90 -26.52 -0.61
CA ASN A 308 19.33 -27.69 0.06
C ASN A 308 18.71 -28.64 -0.96
N ILE A 309 18.97 -29.95 -0.81
CA ILE A 309 18.37 -30.98 -1.64
C ILE A 309 17.02 -31.36 -1.04
N VAL A 310 15.94 -31.18 -1.81
CA VAL A 310 14.57 -31.52 -1.43
C VAL A 310 13.88 -32.34 -2.52
N THR A 311 12.78 -33.00 -2.18
CA THR A 311 11.94 -33.68 -3.19
C THR A 311 11.21 -32.64 -4.05
N ILE A 312 10.90 -32.98 -5.30
CA ILE A 312 10.07 -32.14 -6.17
C ILE A 312 8.69 -31.90 -5.57
N PHE A 313 8.16 -32.88 -4.83
CA PHE A 313 6.90 -32.72 -4.10
C PHE A 313 6.99 -31.61 -3.04
N ASP A 314 8.00 -31.63 -2.18
CA ASP A 314 8.19 -30.62 -1.13
C ASP A 314 8.49 -29.24 -1.71
N ALA A 315 9.24 -29.22 -2.81
CA ALA A 315 9.51 -28.02 -3.59
C ALA A 315 8.22 -27.37 -4.10
N LEU A 316 7.40 -28.13 -4.84
CA LEU A 316 6.13 -27.66 -5.37
C LEU A 316 5.15 -27.29 -4.25
N LYS A 317 5.21 -27.97 -3.10
CA LYS A 317 4.34 -27.67 -1.96
C LYS A 317 4.62 -26.32 -1.30
N ASN A 318 5.89 -25.93 -1.20
CA ASN A 318 6.29 -24.80 -0.34
C ASN A 318 6.96 -23.63 -1.07
N HIS A 319 7.44 -23.81 -2.31
CA HIS A 319 8.35 -22.85 -2.94
C HIS A 319 7.89 -22.27 -4.28
N PHE A 320 6.91 -22.89 -4.96
CA PHE A 320 6.49 -22.46 -6.31
C PHE A 320 4.99 -22.20 -6.42
N GLU A 321 4.60 -21.19 -7.19
CA GLU A 321 3.19 -20.90 -7.49
C GLU A 321 2.67 -21.87 -8.56
N LEU A 322 1.54 -22.53 -8.30
CA LEU A 322 0.99 -23.59 -9.16
C LEU A 322 -0.43 -23.31 -9.67
N THR A 323 -1.07 -22.24 -9.22
CA THR A 323 -2.52 -22.06 -9.45
C THR A 323 -2.81 -21.26 -10.70
N ASN A 324 -1.93 -20.34 -11.12
CA ASN A 324 -2.20 -19.48 -12.26
C ASN A 324 -1.18 -19.63 -13.38
N ASN A 325 -1.63 -19.37 -14.61
CA ASN A 325 -0.71 -19.16 -15.72
C ASN A 325 -0.14 -17.74 -15.67
N THR A 326 1.04 -17.57 -16.27
CA THR A 326 1.68 -16.27 -16.50
C THR A 326 2.13 -16.17 -17.94
N LYS A 327 2.33 -14.94 -18.45
CA LYS A 327 2.86 -14.74 -19.81
C LYS A 327 4.15 -15.52 -20.04
N ASN A 328 5.08 -15.42 -19.10
CA ASN A 328 6.39 -16.07 -19.20
C ASN A 328 6.27 -17.59 -19.18
N LEU A 329 5.44 -18.13 -18.28
CA LEU A 329 5.22 -19.57 -18.15
C LEU A 329 4.66 -20.14 -19.46
N VAL A 330 3.57 -19.56 -19.99
CA VAL A 330 2.94 -20.07 -21.21
C VAL A 330 3.90 -19.97 -22.41
N LYS A 331 4.66 -18.87 -22.55
CA LYS A 331 5.67 -18.73 -23.61
C LYS A 331 6.78 -19.78 -23.51
N LYS A 332 7.36 -19.96 -22.32
CA LYS A 332 8.41 -20.96 -22.11
C LYS A 332 7.89 -22.38 -22.36
N TYR A 333 6.68 -22.70 -21.87
CA TYR A 333 6.05 -24.00 -22.08
C TYR A 333 5.73 -24.28 -23.55
N ALA A 334 5.18 -23.29 -24.28
CA ALA A 334 4.90 -23.41 -25.72
C ALA A 334 6.18 -23.62 -26.54
N ASN A 335 7.26 -22.91 -26.19
CA ASN A 335 8.55 -23.09 -26.85
C ASN A 335 9.19 -24.46 -26.55
N PHE A 336 9.07 -24.95 -25.31
CA PHE A 336 9.56 -26.26 -24.90
C PHE A 336 8.82 -27.39 -25.61
N THR A 337 7.49 -27.35 -25.59
CA THR A 337 6.62 -28.38 -26.18
C THR A 337 6.47 -28.28 -27.70
N LYS A 338 6.91 -27.17 -28.30
CA LYS A 338 6.64 -26.82 -29.71
C LYS A 338 5.16 -26.87 -30.07
N ASN A 339 4.29 -26.58 -29.10
CA ASN A 339 2.84 -26.65 -29.28
C ASN A 339 2.33 -25.56 -30.23
N THR A 340 1.74 -25.96 -31.36
CA THR A 340 1.27 -25.04 -32.41
C THR A 340 0.12 -24.15 -31.95
N PHE A 341 -0.81 -24.69 -31.16
CA PHE A 341 -1.94 -23.93 -30.64
C PHE A 341 -1.49 -22.84 -29.67
N LEU A 342 -0.63 -23.16 -28.70
CA LEU A 342 -0.10 -22.18 -27.76
C LEU A 342 0.71 -21.10 -28.50
N ASN A 343 1.53 -21.47 -29.48
CA ASN A 343 2.25 -20.49 -30.30
C ASN A 343 1.31 -19.57 -31.11
N ASN A 344 0.20 -20.11 -31.63
CA ASN A 344 -0.84 -19.32 -32.30
C ASN A 344 -1.61 -18.41 -31.35
N ILE A 345 -1.84 -18.82 -30.10
CA ILE A 345 -2.43 -17.96 -29.08
C ILE A 345 -1.47 -16.81 -28.75
N ILE A 346 -0.18 -17.12 -28.54
CA ILE A 346 0.85 -16.15 -28.15
C ILE A 346 1.02 -15.04 -29.21
N SER A 347 0.75 -15.32 -30.49
CA SER A 347 0.88 -14.31 -31.56
C SER A 347 -0.24 -13.26 -31.57
N ASN A 348 -1.31 -13.45 -30.78
CA ASN A 348 -2.38 -12.48 -30.61
C ASN A 348 -2.49 -12.03 -29.15
N ASP A 349 -2.13 -10.78 -28.85
CA ASP A 349 -2.06 -10.26 -27.49
C ASP A 349 -3.39 -10.36 -26.71
N ILE A 350 -4.53 -10.18 -27.37
CA ILE A 350 -5.86 -10.24 -26.73
C ILE A 350 -6.20 -11.68 -26.35
N TYR A 351 -6.06 -12.60 -27.29
CA TYR A 351 -6.33 -14.03 -27.02
C TYR A 351 -5.33 -14.59 -26.01
N PHE A 352 -4.08 -14.18 -26.08
CA PHE A 352 -3.07 -14.60 -25.13
C PHE A 352 -3.39 -14.11 -23.72
N HIS A 353 -3.79 -12.85 -23.58
CA HIS A 353 -4.19 -12.30 -22.29
C HIS A 353 -5.40 -13.03 -21.69
N ASN A 354 -6.45 -13.26 -22.49
CA ASN A 354 -7.63 -13.99 -22.03
C ASN A 354 -7.29 -15.44 -21.64
N TYR A 355 -6.46 -16.12 -22.44
CA TYR A 355 -6.03 -17.49 -22.14
C TYR A 355 -5.36 -17.60 -20.76
N ILE A 356 -4.47 -16.64 -20.42
CA ILE A 356 -3.78 -16.60 -19.12
C ILE A 356 -4.77 -16.46 -17.96
N ILE A 357 -5.79 -15.60 -18.10
CA ILE A 357 -6.78 -15.33 -17.05
C ILE A 357 -7.73 -16.52 -16.88
N GLU A 358 -8.14 -17.14 -17.97
CA GLU A 358 -9.20 -18.14 -17.98
C GLU A 358 -8.69 -19.57 -17.78
N THR A 359 -7.42 -19.82 -18.08
CA THR A 359 -6.82 -21.15 -18.07
C THR A 359 -5.76 -21.26 -16.97
N PRO A 360 -6.04 -21.95 -15.86
CA PRO A 360 -5.02 -22.30 -14.87
C PRO A 360 -3.93 -23.21 -15.40
N LEU A 361 -2.79 -23.24 -14.70
CA LEU A 361 -1.62 -24.06 -15.05
C LEU A 361 -2.00 -25.53 -15.28
N VAL A 362 -2.66 -26.16 -14.30
CA VAL A 362 -3.05 -27.58 -14.37
C VAL A 362 -3.92 -27.89 -15.59
N LYS A 363 -4.74 -26.92 -16.04
CA LYS A 363 -5.58 -27.09 -17.23
C LYS A 363 -4.75 -27.02 -18.51
N MET A 364 -3.82 -26.07 -18.62
CA MET A 364 -2.89 -26.02 -19.75
C MET A 364 -2.07 -27.32 -19.85
N LEU A 365 -1.59 -27.84 -18.72
CA LEU A 365 -0.86 -29.11 -18.68
C LEU A 365 -1.74 -30.31 -19.04
N TYR A 366 -3.03 -30.28 -18.65
CA TYR A 366 -3.98 -31.32 -19.01
C TYR A 366 -4.30 -31.32 -20.51
N ASP A 367 -4.46 -30.14 -21.12
CA ASP A 367 -4.75 -30.02 -22.55
C ASP A 367 -3.54 -30.36 -23.42
N TYR A 368 -2.35 -30.07 -22.93
CA TYR A 368 -1.09 -30.26 -23.64
C TYR A 368 -0.05 -30.95 -22.76
N PRO A 369 -0.27 -32.23 -22.38
CA PRO A 369 0.66 -32.96 -21.52
C PRO A 369 1.99 -33.21 -22.23
N CYS A 370 3.09 -33.19 -21.48
CA CYS A 370 4.42 -33.48 -22.01
C CYS A 370 5.31 -34.11 -20.95
N LYS A 371 6.29 -34.90 -21.37
CA LYS A 371 7.32 -35.42 -20.46
C LYS A 371 8.40 -34.36 -20.24
N MET A 372 8.73 -34.07 -18.99
CA MET A 372 9.85 -33.18 -18.64
C MET A 372 10.53 -33.61 -17.35
N SER A 373 11.71 -33.05 -17.07
CA SER A 373 12.41 -33.27 -15.80
C SER A 373 11.91 -32.32 -14.70
N ALA A 374 12.16 -32.67 -13.44
CA ALA A 374 11.87 -31.80 -12.30
C ALA A 374 12.56 -30.43 -12.41
N GLU A 375 13.80 -30.38 -12.89
CA GLU A 375 14.55 -29.13 -13.13
C GLU A 375 13.92 -28.26 -14.22
N GLN A 376 13.41 -28.88 -15.28
CA GLN A 376 12.71 -28.15 -16.34
C GLN A 376 11.43 -27.52 -15.79
N LEU A 377 10.65 -28.25 -14.99
CA LEU A 377 9.43 -27.73 -14.38
C LEU A 377 9.71 -26.50 -13.50
N ILE A 378 10.64 -26.59 -12.55
CA ILE A 378 10.90 -25.46 -11.64
C ILE A 378 11.39 -24.20 -12.37
N ASN A 379 12.11 -24.34 -13.48
CA ASN A 379 12.58 -23.20 -14.29
C ASN A 379 11.45 -22.49 -15.06
N LEU A 380 10.28 -23.14 -15.19
CA LEU A 380 9.06 -22.54 -15.73
C LEU A 380 8.25 -21.81 -14.66
N LEU A 381 8.28 -22.33 -13.43
CA LEU A 381 7.48 -21.85 -12.33
C LEU A 381 8.09 -20.61 -11.69
N ARG A 382 7.22 -19.79 -11.11
CA ARG A 382 7.64 -18.64 -10.31
C ARG A 382 7.65 -19.00 -8.83
N PRO A 383 8.42 -18.28 -8.01
CA PRO A 383 8.41 -18.47 -6.56
C PRO A 383 7.02 -18.25 -5.95
N LEU A 384 6.74 -18.99 -4.89
CA LEU A 384 5.56 -18.80 -4.07
C LEU A 384 5.66 -17.46 -3.32
N THR A 385 4.58 -16.69 -3.33
CA THR A 385 4.48 -15.42 -2.58
C THR A 385 3.40 -15.52 -1.51
N PRO A 386 3.54 -14.86 -0.35
CA PRO A 386 2.50 -14.86 0.67
C PRO A 386 1.30 -14.05 0.19
N ARG A 387 0.13 -14.33 0.75
CA ARG A 387 -1.09 -13.57 0.45
C ARG A 387 -1.45 -12.67 1.63
N LEU A 388 -1.73 -11.40 1.33
CA LEU A 388 -2.19 -10.44 2.32
C LEU A 388 -3.71 -10.49 2.44
N TYR A 389 -4.21 -10.37 3.67
CA TYR A 389 -5.62 -10.27 4.01
C TYR A 389 -5.81 -9.08 4.95
N SER A 390 -6.75 -8.17 4.66
CA SER A 390 -7.11 -7.11 5.61
C SER A 390 -7.62 -7.75 6.91
N ILE A 391 -7.03 -7.35 8.04
CA ILE A 391 -7.40 -7.87 9.35
C ILE A 391 -8.82 -7.41 9.69
N SER A 392 -9.66 -8.35 10.14
CA SER A 392 -11.07 -8.12 10.47
C SER A 392 -11.37 -8.09 11.97
N SER A 393 -10.34 -7.93 12.80
CA SER A 393 -10.45 -7.72 14.25
C SER A 393 -9.75 -6.44 14.70
N SER A 394 -10.19 -5.88 15.83
CA SER A 394 -9.38 -5.01 16.67
C SER A 394 -8.64 -5.84 17.71
N GLN A 395 -7.37 -5.53 17.95
CA GLN A 395 -6.61 -6.18 19.00
C GLN A 395 -7.12 -5.79 20.41
N ASP A 396 -7.71 -4.61 20.57
CA ASP A 396 -8.31 -4.19 21.85
C ASP A 396 -9.58 -5.00 22.19
N GLU A 397 -10.24 -5.56 21.18
CA GLU A 397 -11.39 -6.46 21.35
C GLU A 397 -10.96 -7.91 21.60
N THR A 398 -9.94 -8.37 20.88
CA THR A 398 -9.61 -9.80 20.75
C THR A 398 -8.32 -10.22 21.47
N ASN A 399 -7.55 -9.25 21.96
CA ASN A 399 -6.26 -9.40 22.65
C ASN A 399 -5.22 -10.21 21.84
N GLU A 400 -5.28 -11.53 21.99
CA GLU A 400 -4.28 -12.47 21.50
C GLU A 400 -4.76 -13.27 20.28
N GLU A 401 -5.76 -12.74 19.57
CA GLU A 401 -6.26 -13.31 18.32
C GLU A 401 -6.15 -12.32 17.16
N ILE A 402 -5.95 -12.86 15.96
CA ILE A 402 -6.08 -12.13 14.69
C ILE A 402 -7.19 -12.77 13.88
N HIS A 403 -8.15 -11.96 13.45
CA HIS A 403 -9.24 -12.43 12.59
C HIS A 403 -9.03 -11.97 11.15
N ILE A 404 -9.36 -12.82 10.19
CA ILE A 404 -9.41 -12.48 8.76
C ILE A 404 -10.71 -12.95 8.13
N THR A 405 -11.13 -12.25 7.07
CA THR A 405 -12.30 -12.63 6.26
C THR A 405 -11.87 -13.03 4.86
N VAL A 406 -12.05 -14.31 4.50
CA VAL A 406 -11.43 -14.92 3.32
C VAL A 406 -12.50 -15.37 2.34
N GLY A 407 -12.52 -14.78 1.14
CA GLY A 407 -13.30 -15.28 0.01
C GLY A 407 -12.55 -16.42 -0.70
N VAL A 408 -13.14 -17.60 -0.77
CA VAL A 408 -12.55 -18.77 -1.42
C VAL A 408 -12.65 -18.63 -2.93
N VAL A 409 -11.49 -18.63 -3.58
CA VAL A 409 -11.41 -18.70 -5.04
C VAL A 409 -11.59 -20.16 -5.43
N LYS A 410 -12.73 -20.48 -6.05
CA LYS A 410 -13.03 -21.84 -6.54
C LYS A 410 -13.67 -21.82 -7.93
N LYS A 411 -13.23 -22.71 -8.81
CA LYS A 411 -13.78 -22.91 -10.17
C LYS A 411 -13.76 -24.40 -10.52
N ILE A 412 -14.71 -24.88 -11.33
CA ILE A 412 -14.65 -26.22 -11.90
C ILE A 412 -14.01 -26.12 -13.29
N ILE A 413 -12.94 -26.86 -13.52
CA ILE A 413 -12.21 -26.86 -14.78
C ILE A 413 -11.99 -28.30 -15.22
N SER A 414 -12.56 -28.67 -16.38
CA SER A 414 -12.53 -30.04 -16.92
C SER A 414 -12.98 -31.11 -15.91
N GLY A 415 -14.00 -30.80 -15.11
CA GLY A 415 -14.54 -31.70 -14.08
C GLY A 415 -13.79 -31.69 -12.75
N TYR A 416 -12.68 -30.94 -12.64
CA TYR A 416 -11.88 -30.84 -11.42
C TYR A 416 -12.12 -29.51 -10.69
N LEU A 417 -12.15 -29.57 -9.37
CA LEU A 417 -12.20 -28.37 -8.53
C LEU A 417 -10.82 -27.71 -8.51
N HIS A 418 -10.74 -26.50 -9.06
CA HIS A 418 -9.61 -25.61 -8.96
C HIS A 418 -9.81 -24.62 -7.82
N LEU A 419 -8.82 -24.53 -6.93
CA LEU A 419 -8.81 -23.63 -5.78
C LEU A 419 -7.67 -22.62 -5.93
N GLY A 420 -7.90 -21.38 -5.49
CA GLY A 420 -6.80 -20.41 -5.36
C GLY A 420 -5.85 -20.84 -4.24
N GLY A 421 -4.54 -20.66 -4.42
CA GLY A 421 -3.53 -21.23 -3.53
C GLY A 421 -3.74 -20.90 -2.04
N ALA A 422 -3.72 -19.61 -1.68
CA ALA A 422 -3.88 -19.19 -0.29
C ALA A 422 -5.31 -19.38 0.27
N SER A 423 -6.34 -19.04 -0.52
CA SER A 423 -7.72 -19.16 -0.06
C SER A 423 -8.18 -20.62 0.07
N GLY A 424 -7.70 -21.51 -0.81
CA GLY A 424 -7.91 -22.96 -0.71
C GLY A 424 -7.14 -23.56 0.47
N TYR A 425 -5.89 -23.13 0.69
CA TYR A 425 -5.11 -23.54 1.86
C TYR A 425 -5.83 -23.19 3.17
N LEU A 426 -6.29 -21.95 3.31
CA LEU A 426 -6.99 -21.46 4.49
C LEU A 426 -8.36 -22.12 4.69
N SER A 427 -9.14 -22.35 3.63
CA SER A 427 -10.52 -22.85 3.75
C SER A 427 -10.67 -24.37 3.70
N GLN A 428 -9.81 -25.06 2.96
CA GLN A 428 -9.97 -26.51 2.69
C GLN A 428 -8.85 -27.35 3.31
N SER A 429 -7.63 -26.82 3.43
CA SER A 429 -6.48 -27.59 3.92
C SER A 429 -6.28 -27.50 5.43
N LEU A 430 -6.41 -26.28 5.98
CA LEU A 430 -6.19 -26.04 7.39
C LEU A 430 -7.43 -26.35 8.24
N LYS A 431 -7.20 -27.02 9.36
CA LYS A 431 -8.17 -27.31 10.41
C LYS A 431 -7.83 -26.52 11.67
N VAL A 432 -8.76 -26.51 12.62
CA VAL A 432 -8.48 -26.04 13.99
C VAL A 432 -7.26 -26.79 14.54
N ASP A 433 -6.43 -26.08 15.29
CA ASP A 433 -5.14 -26.52 15.86
C ASP A 433 -3.98 -26.66 14.86
N ASP A 434 -4.21 -26.49 13.56
CA ASP A 434 -3.13 -26.50 12.58
C ASP A 434 -2.24 -25.25 12.68
N LYS A 435 -0.96 -25.44 12.36
CA LYS A 435 0.04 -24.36 12.34
C LYS A 435 0.04 -23.59 11.03
N ILE A 436 0.13 -22.27 11.13
CA ILE A 436 0.19 -21.35 9.98
C ILE A 436 1.33 -20.36 10.12
N LYS A 437 2.01 -20.05 9.00
CA LYS A 437 3.08 -19.05 8.96
C LYS A 437 2.51 -17.67 8.61
N ILE A 438 2.68 -16.69 9.50
CA ILE A 438 2.08 -15.37 9.39
C ILE A 438 3.08 -14.23 9.63
N PHE A 439 2.76 -13.03 9.15
CA PHE A 439 3.42 -11.78 9.55
C PHE A 439 2.43 -10.61 9.43
N ILE A 440 2.68 -9.51 10.16
CA ILE A 440 1.89 -8.29 10.04
C ILE A 440 2.52 -7.36 9.01
N GLU A 441 1.70 -6.88 8.08
CA GLU A 441 2.04 -5.80 7.17
C GLU A 441 1.33 -4.53 7.64
N SER A 442 2.09 -3.59 8.20
CA SER A 442 1.52 -2.38 8.78
C SER A 442 1.05 -1.39 7.71
N ASN A 443 -0.22 -0.97 7.78
CA ASN A 443 -0.81 0.01 6.88
C ASN A 443 -1.16 1.33 7.61
N ASN A 444 -0.18 2.22 7.73
CA ASN A 444 -0.37 3.49 8.43
C ASN A 444 -1.35 4.45 7.73
N HIS A 445 -1.64 4.22 6.45
CA HIS A 445 -2.49 5.09 5.64
C HIS A 445 -3.96 4.67 5.65
N PHE A 446 -4.28 3.51 6.22
CA PHE A 446 -5.65 3.00 6.36
C PHE A 446 -6.03 2.86 7.84
N ARG A 447 -6.03 3.97 8.57
CA ARG A 447 -6.33 4.04 10.01
C ARG A 447 -7.60 4.80 10.32
N LEU A 448 -8.22 4.46 11.44
CA LEU A 448 -9.23 5.30 12.10
C LEU A 448 -8.67 6.71 12.38
N PRO A 449 -9.53 7.74 12.49
CA PRO A 449 -9.11 9.07 12.89
C PRO A 449 -8.53 9.04 14.31
N ILE A 450 -7.50 9.87 14.56
CA ILE A 450 -6.93 10.04 15.92
C ILE A 450 -7.99 10.65 16.84
N GLU A 451 -8.73 11.64 16.35
CA GLU A 451 -9.86 12.24 17.06
C GLU A 451 -11.11 11.35 16.88
N LYS A 452 -11.52 10.71 17.98
CA LYS A 452 -12.60 9.70 18.02
C LYS A 452 -13.98 10.24 17.62
N ASP A 453 -14.17 11.56 17.69
CA ASP A 453 -15.44 12.23 17.37
C ASP A 453 -15.60 12.52 15.87
N ILE A 454 -14.53 12.34 15.07
CA ILE A 454 -14.61 12.52 13.62
C ILE A 454 -15.53 11.44 13.02
N PRO A 455 -16.54 11.83 12.21
CA PRO A 455 -17.40 10.88 11.51
C PRO A 455 -16.63 10.04 10.49
N ILE A 456 -17.08 8.82 10.25
CA ILE A 456 -16.50 7.95 9.21
C ILE A 456 -17.56 7.37 8.28
N ILE A 457 -17.22 7.31 7.00
CA ILE A 457 -17.98 6.64 5.95
C ILE A 457 -17.15 5.45 5.46
N MET A 458 -17.67 4.25 5.67
CA MET A 458 -17.03 2.99 5.31
C MET A 458 -17.72 2.38 4.10
N ILE A 459 -16.98 2.06 3.04
CA ILE A 459 -17.55 1.60 1.77
C ILE A 459 -16.87 0.28 1.38
N GLY A 460 -17.58 -0.82 1.49
CA GLY A 460 -17.02 -2.16 1.27
C GLY A 460 -17.95 -3.11 0.53
N SER A 461 -17.41 -3.89 -0.41
CA SER A 461 -18.17 -4.98 -1.08
C SER A 461 -17.56 -6.34 -0.76
N GLY A 462 -18.41 -7.34 -0.49
CA GLY A 462 -17.97 -8.69 -0.13
C GLY A 462 -16.94 -8.69 1.00
N THR A 463 -15.75 -9.28 0.77
CA THR A 463 -14.65 -9.32 1.74
C THR A 463 -14.06 -7.95 2.08
N GLY A 464 -14.38 -6.89 1.32
CA GLY A 464 -14.04 -5.51 1.67
C GLY A 464 -14.70 -5.01 2.97
N ILE A 465 -15.60 -5.79 3.57
CA ILE A 465 -16.15 -5.51 4.90
C ILE A 465 -15.13 -5.76 6.03
N ALA A 466 -14.10 -6.56 5.77
CA ALA A 466 -13.13 -7.04 6.76
C ALA A 466 -12.57 -5.91 7.66
N PRO A 467 -11.88 -4.88 7.14
CA PRO A 467 -11.30 -3.85 8.01
C PRO A 467 -12.37 -3.00 8.71
N PHE A 468 -13.59 -2.93 8.17
CA PHE A 468 -14.67 -2.16 8.78
C PHE A 468 -15.25 -2.86 10.01
N ARG A 469 -15.22 -4.20 10.06
CA ARG A 469 -15.49 -4.95 11.29
C ARG A 469 -14.49 -4.57 12.38
N ALA A 470 -13.19 -4.57 12.05
CA ALA A 470 -12.13 -4.15 12.97
C ALA A 470 -12.30 -2.70 13.44
N PHE A 471 -12.71 -1.79 12.53
CA PHE A 471 -12.97 -0.40 12.87
C PHE A 471 -14.13 -0.24 13.86
N MET A 472 -15.22 -0.97 13.67
CA MET A 472 -16.36 -0.90 14.59
C MET A 472 -16.00 -1.46 15.97
N GLN A 473 -15.29 -2.58 16.04
CA GLN A 473 -14.78 -3.13 17.30
C GLN A 473 -13.90 -2.12 18.03
N GLN A 474 -12.95 -1.50 17.32
CA GLN A 474 -12.08 -0.49 17.91
C GLN A 474 -12.89 0.72 18.42
N ARG A 475 -13.85 1.22 17.61
CA ARG A 475 -14.65 2.38 18.00
C ARG A 475 -15.56 2.11 19.19
N ASP A 476 -16.04 0.88 19.35
CA ASP A 476 -16.82 0.45 20.53
C ASP A 476 -15.91 0.44 21.77
N ASN A 477 -14.75 -0.21 21.71
CA ASN A 477 -13.76 -0.23 22.81
C ASN A 477 -13.26 1.17 23.19
N ASP A 478 -13.09 2.03 22.19
CA ASP A 478 -12.65 3.40 22.39
C ASP A 478 -13.73 4.33 22.99
N GLY A 479 -14.99 3.88 23.06
CA GLY A 479 -16.13 4.71 23.44
C GLY A 479 -16.37 5.89 22.49
N SER A 480 -16.07 5.71 21.20
CA SER A 480 -16.06 6.78 20.20
C SER A 480 -17.46 7.33 19.95
N LYS A 481 -17.63 8.66 19.94
CA LYS A 481 -18.94 9.31 19.72
C LYS A 481 -19.17 9.80 18.29
N GLY A 482 -18.12 9.83 17.46
CA GLY A 482 -18.24 10.23 16.06
C GLY A 482 -19.17 9.29 15.29
N LYS A 483 -19.89 9.84 14.32
CA LYS A 483 -20.90 9.09 13.57
C LYS A 483 -20.28 8.03 12.65
N ASN A 484 -20.92 6.87 12.51
CA ASN A 484 -20.47 5.77 11.67
C ASN A 484 -21.53 5.42 10.63
N TRP A 485 -21.13 5.39 9.36
CA TRP A 485 -21.99 4.94 8.26
C TRP A 485 -21.26 3.90 7.42
N ILE A 486 -21.87 2.73 7.25
CA ILE A 486 -21.39 1.71 6.32
C ILE A 486 -22.26 1.60 5.06
N PHE A 487 -21.61 1.57 3.91
CA PHE A 487 -22.14 1.11 2.64
C PHE A 487 -21.61 -0.30 2.36
N PHE A 488 -22.50 -1.29 2.31
CA PHE A 488 -22.14 -2.68 2.07
C PHE A 488 -22.88 -3.26 0.87
N GLY A 489 -22.19 -4.07 0.07
CA GLY A 489 -22.80 -4.72 -1.10
C GLY A 489 -22.38 -6.17 -1.30
N ASN A 490 -23.34 -7.02 -1.63
CA ASN A 490 -23.14 -8.43 -1.98
C ASN A 490 -24.28 -8.96 -2.90
N PRO A 491 -24.27 -10.21 -3.39
CA PRO A 491 -25.34 -10.73 -4.24
C PRO A 491 -26.71 -10.74 -3.57
N HIS A 492 -26.85 -11.41 -2.43
CA HIS A 492 -28.15 -11.65 -1.79
C HIS A 492 -28.19 -11.25 -0.31
N PHE A 493 -29.32 -10.70 0.14
CA PHE A 493 -29.53 -10.39 1.55
C PHE A 493 -29.47 -11.63 2.47
N THR A 494 -30.13 -12.73 2.08
CA THR A 494 -30.28 -13.91 2.94
C THR A 494 -29.08 -14.84 2.94
N GLU A 495 -28.28 -14.81 1.87
CA GLU A 495 -27.17 -15.76 1.68
C GLU A 495 -25.79 -15.09 1.85
N ASP A 496 -25.69 -13.77 1.69
CA ASP A 496 -24.41 -13.08 1.56
C ASP A 496 -24.22 -11.91 2.55
N PHE A 497 -25.08 -11.76 3.54
CA PHE A 497 -24.94 -10.69 4.53
C PHE A 497 -23.92 -11.06 5.64
N LEU A 498 -22.65 -10.76 5.35
CA LEU A 498 -21.53 -11.03 6.24
C LEU A 498 -21.66 -10.28 7.58
N TYR A 499 -21.49 -11.01 8.69
CA TYR A 499 -21.52 -10.48 10.07
C TYR A 499 -22.83 -9.75 10.44
N GLN A 500 -23.97 -10.14 9.84
CA GLN A 500 -25.27 -9.47 10.02
C GLN A 500 -25.63 -9.15 11.49
N ILE A 501 -25.40 -10.12 12.39
CA ILE A 501 -25.76 -9.98 13.81
C ILE A 501 -24.93 -8.88 14.48
N GLU A 502 -23.63 -8.81 14.20
CA GLU A 502 -22.75 -7.77 14.76
C GLU A 502 -23.20 -6.37 14.32
N TRP A 503 -23.52 -6.20 13.03
CA TRP A 503 -24.01 -4.90 12.51
C TRP A 503 -25.32 -4.46 13.18
N GLN A 504 -26.25 -5.40 13.39
CA GLN A 504 -27.51 -5.12 14.09
C GLN A 504 -27.26 -4.72 15.54
N GLN A 505 -26.29 -5.33 16.21
CA GLN A 505 -25.90 -4.95 17.57
C GLN A 505 -25.31 -3.54 17.62
N TYR A 506 -24.44 -3.17 16.68
CA TYR A 506 -23.90 -1.81 16.62
C TYR A 506 -24.97 -0.74 16.34
N ILE A 507 -25.97 -1.05 15.51
CA ILE A 507 -27.13 -0.16 15.29
C ILE A 507 -27.92 -0.01 16.59
N LYS A 508 -28.22 -1.12 17.27
CA LYS A 508 -28.99 -1.11 18.53
C LYS A 508 -28.26 -0.33 19.65
N LYS A 509 -26.93 -0.43 19.72
CA LYS A 509 -26.08 0.34 20.63
C LYS A 509 -26.00 1.84 20.27
N GLY A 510 -26.45 2.23 19.08
CA GLY A 510 -26.31 3.60 18.56
C GLY A 510 -24.91 3.93 18.06
N LEU A 511 -23.98 2.97 18.06
CA LEU A 511 -22.63 3.14 17.54
C LEU A 511 -22.63 3.24 16.01
N LEU A 512 -23.37 2.36 15.31
CA LEU A 512 -23.58 2.47 13.86
C LEU A 512 -24.83 3.31 13.59
N ASN A 513 -24.64 4.54 13.13
CA ASN A 513 -25.74 5.46 12.90
C ASN A 513 -26.50 5.15 11.61
N LYS A 514 -25.82 4.60 10.60
CA LYS A 514 -26.45 4.31 9.31
C LYS A 514 -25.81 3.12 8.59
N MET A 515 -26.65 2.35 7.92
CA MET A 515 -26.26 1.22 7.08
C MET A 515 -27.00 1.28 5.76
N SER A 516 -26.25 1.31 4.66
CA SER A 516 -26.78 1.35 3.30
C SER A 516 -26.37 0.10 2.54
N LEU A 517 -27.35 -0.72 2.18
CA LEU A 517 -27.13 -2.08 1.67
C LEU A 517 -27.46 -2.17 0.18
N ALA A 518 -26.61 -2.85 -0.59
CA ALA A 518 -26.78 -3.06 -2.02
C ALA A 518 -26.76 -4.56 -2.37
N TRP A 519 -27.89 -5.09 -2.83
CA TRP A 519 -28.05 -6.49 -3.20
C TRP A 519 -28.12 -6.62 -4.72
N SER A 520 -27.12 -7.23 -5.33
CA SER A 520 -27.01 -7.23 -6.80
C SER A 520 -27.87 -8.29 -7.49
N GLN A 521 -28.44 -9.24 -6.74
CA GLN A 521 -29.19 -10.39 -7.30
C GLN A 521 -30.58 -10.63 -6.67
N ASP A 522 -31.04 -9.78 -5.74
CA ASP A 522 -32.37 -9.93 -5.11
C ASP A 522 -33.53 -9.38 -5.96
N GLN A 523 -33.21 -8.68 -7.05
CA GLN A 523 -34.19 -8.12 -7.99
C GLN A 523 -33.68 -8.14 -9.44
N LYS A 524 -34.59 -7.92 -10.41
CA LYS A 524 -34.28 -7.99 -11.86
C LYS A 524 -33.18 -7.03 -12.30
N HIS A 525 -33.15 -5.82 -11.74
CA HIS A 525 -32.11 -4.83 -12.03
C HIS A 525 -31.01 -4.90 -10.97
N LYS A 526 -29.74 -4.85 -11.38
CA LYS A 526 -28.63 -4.94 -10.43
C LYS A 526 -28.50 -3.64 -9.64
N VAL A 527 -28.47 -3.73 -8.32
CA VAL A 527 -28.20 -2.60 -7.42
C VAL A 527 -26.82 -2.80 -6.81
N TYR A 528 -25.97 -1.80 -6.95
CA TYR A 528 -24.61 -1.79 -6.41
C TYR A 528 -24.40 -0.64 -5.42
N ILE A 529 -23.23 -0.64 -4.78
CA ILE A 529 -22.85 0.34 -3.76
C ILE A 529 -22.88 1.77 -4.32
N GLN A 530 -22.36 1.97 -5.52
CA GLN A 530 -22.35 3.27 -6.19
C GLN A 530 -23.76 3.85 -6.42
N ASP A 531 -24.77 2.99 -6.57
CA ASP A 531 -26.16 3.41 -6.72
C ASP A 531 -26.69 3.93 -5.37
N LYS A 532 -26.38 3.21 -4.28
CA LYS A 532 -26.70 3.64 -2.91
C LYS A 532 -25.99 4.93 -2.50
N ILE A 533 -24.76 5.15 -2.93
CA ILE A 533 -24.04 6.41 -2.71
C ILE A 533 -24.79 7.57 -3.41
N ARG A 534 -25.17 7.41 -4.68
CA ARG A 534 -25.92 8.44 -5.42
C ARG A 534 -27.30 8.70 -4.84
N GLU A 535 -28.02 7.64 -4.45
CA GLU A 535 -29.32 7.72 -3.77
C GLU A 535 -29.24 8.57 -2.49
N ASN A 536 -28.16 8.41 -1.74
CA ASN A 536 -27.92 9.12 -0.48
C ASN A 536 -27.07 10.38 -0.63
N GLY A 537 -26.89 10.90 -1.84
CA GLY A 537 -25.86 11.89 -2.17
C GLY A 537 -25.87 13.16 -1.32
N LYS A 538 -27.05 13.69 -0.98
CA LYS A 538 -27.17 14.90 -0.13
C LYS A 538 -26.57 14.70 1.26
N GLU A 539 -26.85 13.55 1.88
CA GLU A 539 -26.38 13.25 3.23
C GLU A 539 -24.91 12.82 3.23
N VAL A 540 -24.48 12.07 2.22
CA VAL A 540 -23.05 11.78 1.99
C VAL A 540 -22.27 13.09 1.90
N TRP A 541 -22.75 14.05 1.10
CA TRP A 541 -22.13 15.38 1.00
C TRP A 541 -22.12 16.11 2.34
N SER A 542 -23.22 16.11 3.09
CA SER A 542 -23.27 16.72 4.44
C SER A 542 -22.20 16.15 5.37
N TRP A 543 -22.02 14.83 5.41
CA TRP A 543 -20.98 14.22 6.24
C TRP A 543 -19.58 14.59 5.78
N ILE A 544 -19.36 14.69 4.47
CA ILE A 544 -18.08 15.19 3.91
C ILE A 544 -17.83 16.64 4.35
N GLN A 545 -18.85 17.49 4.40
CA GLN A 545 -18.73 18.85 4.91
C GLN A 545 -18.44 18.88 6.42
N ASP A 546 -19.05 17.96 7.19
CA ASP A 546 -18.83 17.79 8.64
C ASP A 546 -17.46 17.21 9.01
N GLY A 547 -16.54 17.07 8.05
CA GLY A 547 -15.18 16.59 8.30
C GLY A 547 -15.00 15.08 8.23
N ALA A 548 -16.00 14.32 7.76
CA ALA A 548 -15.91 12.86 7.73
C ALA A 548 -14.66 12.34 6.98
N GLN A 549 -14.11 11.22 7.48
CA GLN A 549 -13.12 10.42 6.75
C GLN A 549 -13.83 9.28 6.00
N ILE A 550 -13.50 9.14 4.71
CA ILE A 550 -14.08 8.16 3.79
C ILE A 550 -13.08 7.03 3.59
N TYR A 551 -13.56 5.80 3.69
CA TYR A 551 -12.77 4.58 3.52
C TYR A 551 -13.40 3.68 2.47
N VAL A 552 -12.60 3.19 1.52
CA VAL A 552 -13.05 2.24 0.50
C VAL A 552 -12.20 0.98 0.56
N CYS A 553 -12.84 -0.19 0.66
CA CYS A 553 -12.16 -1.48 0.66
C CYS A 553 -12.84 -2.50 -0.25
N GLY A 554 -12.05 -3.29 -0.99
CA GLY A 554 -12.53 -4.36 -1.86
C GLY A 554 -11.91 -4.32 -3.26
N ASN A 555 -12.65 -4.79 -4.26
CA ASN A 555 -12.12 -4.98 -5.62
C ASN A 555 -11.66 -3.66 -6.27
N ALA A 556 -10.37 -3.59 -6.61
CA ALA A 556 -9.74 -2.41 -7.21
C ALA A 556 -10.18 -2.16 -8.66
N SER A 557 -10.32 -3.22 -9.46
CA SER A 557 -10.49 -3.10 -10.91
C SER A 557 -11.86 -2.54 -11.33
N LYS A 558 -12.91 -2.81 -10.55
CA LYS A 558 -14.28 -2.38 -10.88
C LYS A 558 -14.90 -1.55 -9.77
N MET A 559 -15.04 -2.10 -8.56
CA MET A 559 -15.83 -1.46 -7.50
C MET A 559 -15.23 -0.12 -7.07
N ALA A 560 -13.92 -0.05 -6.86
CA ALA A 560 -13.28 1.19 -6.43
C ALA A 560 -13.44 2.34 -7.46
N LYS A 561 -13.36 2.02 -8.76
CA LYS A 561 -13.54 2.99 -9.85
C LYS A 561 -14.98 3.51 -9.93
N ASP A 562 -15.95 2.62 -9.77
CA ASP A 562 -17.38 2.96 -9.77
C ASP A 562 -17.77 3.81 -8.55
N VAL A 563 -17.20 3.50 -7.38
CA VAL A 563 -17.38 4.28 -6.15
C VAL A 563 -16.77 5.67 -6.27
N GLU A 564 -15.54 5.77 -6.77
CA GLU A 564 -14.90 7.06 -6.99
C GLU A 564 -15.71 7.94 -7.94
N LYS A 565 -16.18 7.38 -9.06
CA LYS A 565 -17.08 8.10 -9.97
C LYS A 565 -18.36 8.57 -9.26
N ALA A 566 -18.98 7.73 -8.43
CA ALA A 566 -20.16 8.11 -7.68
C ALA A 566 -19.89 9.22 -6.66
N LEU A 567 -18.73 9.22 -6.00
CA LEU A 567 -18.33 10.30 -5.12
C LEU A 567 -18.13 11.61 -5.89
N LEU A 568 -17.48 11.57 -7.06
CA LEU A 568 -17.34 12.74 -7.93
C LEU A 568 -18.71 13.28 -8.38
N ASP A 569 -19.63 12.40 -8.79
CA ASP A 569 -21.00 12.77 -9.16
C ASP A 569 -21.72 13.46 -7.98
N VAL A 570 -21.59 12.91 -6.76
CA VAL A 570 -22.19 13.46 -5.54
C VAL A 570 -21.58 14.82 -5.18
N ILE A 571 -20.26 14.95 -5.21
CA ILE A 571 -19.55 16.20 -4.90
C ILE A 571 -19.94 17.27 -5.91
N SER A 572 -19.84 16.97 -7.21
CA SER A 572 -20.19 17.90 -8.28
C SER A 572 -21.63 18.41 -8.17
N LYS A 573 -22.59 17.49 -8.00
CA LYS A 573 -24.02 17.85 -7.91
C LYS A 573 -24.38 18.64 -6.66
N ASN A 574 -23.85 18.28 -5.49
CA ASN A 574 -24.27 18.89 -4.23
C ASN A 574 -23.46 20.13 -3.85
N ALA A 575 -22.24 20.27 -4.36
CA ALA A 575 -21.42 21.46 -4.15
C ALA A 575 -21.58 22.52 -5.26
N GLY A 576 -22.26 22.18 -6.37
CA GLY A 576 -22.44 23.08 -7.51
C GLY A 576 -21.16 23.34 -8.29
N MET A 577 -20.22 22.39 -8.29
CA MET A 577 -18.93 22.49 -8.98
C MET A 577 -18.85 21.55 -10.19
N ASN A 578 -18.01 21.87 -11.16
CA ASN A 578 -17.77 20.97 -12.30
C ASN A 578 -16.97 19.73 -11.86
N LEU A 579 -16.84 18.74 -12.76
CA LEU A 579 -16.16 17.48 -12.45
C LEU A 579 -14.66 17.65 -12.19
N GLU A 580 -14.00 18.63 -12.82
CA GLU A 580 -12.56 18.89 -12.61
C GLU A 580 -12.32 19.43 -11.20
N ASP A 581 -13.15 20.37 -10.74
CA ASP A 581 -13.11 20.92 -9.39
C ASP A 581 -13.48 19.86 -8.35
N ALA A 582 -14.45 18.99 -8.64
CA ALA A 582 -14.81 17.87 -7.76
C ALA A 582 -13.66 16.86 -7.61
N ASP A 583 -12.94 16.60 -8.69
CA ASP A 583 -11.78 15.73 -8.72
C ASP A 583 -10.56 16.37 -8.00
N GLU A 584 -10.37 17.68 -8.09
CA GLU A 584 -9.39 18.42 -7.27
C GLU A 584 -9.78 18.38 -5.78
N PHE A 585 -11.06 18.56 -5.45
CA PHE A 585 -11.57 18.46 -4.09
C PHE A 585 -11.36 17.05 -3.50
N LEU A 586 -11.71 16.00 -4.23
CA LEU A 586 -11.51 14.62 -3.80
C LEU A 586 -10.01 14.30 -3.63
N ASN A 587 -9.16 14.81 -4.51
CA ASN A 587 -7.71 14.70 -4.35
C ASN A 587 -7.20 15.45 -3.10
N ASN A 588 -7.75 16.62 -2.78
CA ASN A 588 -7.44 17.30 -1.52
C ASN A 588 -7.88 16.50 -0.29
N LEU A 589 -9.01 15.77 -0.36
CA LEU A 589 -9.39 14.83 0.69
C LEU A 589 -8.35 13.70 0.84
N ARG A 590 -7.81 13.14 -0.26
CA ARG A 590 -6.73 12.13 -0.18
C ARG A 590 -5.49 12.68 0.53
N LEU A 591 -5.01 13.86 0.11
CA LEU A 591 -3.83 14.51 0.68
C LEU A 591 -3.97 14.82 2.16
N ASN A 592 -5.18 15.16 2.60
CA ASN A 592 -5.48 15.43 4.00
C ASN A 592 -5.86 14.15 4.77
N GLN A 593 -5.62 12.96 4.21
CA GLN A 593 -5.96 11.66 4.79
C GLN A 593 -7.44 11.56 5.21
N ARG A 594 -8.34 12.16 4.43
CA ARG A 594 -9.80 12.08 4.59
C ARG A 594 -10.48 11.21 3.54
N TYR A 595 -9.76 10.76 2.53
CA TYR A 595 -10.20 9.71 1.60
C TYR A 595 -9.11 8.64 1.49
N LYS A 596 -9.40 7.43 1.99
CA LYS A 596 -8.44 6.33 2.15
C LYS A 596 -8.95 5.09 1.43
N ARG A 597 -8.06 4.34 0.78
CA ARG A 597 -8.41 3.15 0.00
C ARG A 597 -7.52 1.97 0.39
N ASP A 598 -8.12 0.82 0.62
CA ASP A 598 -7.47 -0.49 0.76
C ASP A 598 -8.10 -1.45 -0.25
N VAL A 599 -7.63 -1.37 -1.49
CA VAL A 599 -8.24 -2.06 -2.64
C VAL A 599 -7.26 -3.03 -3.28
N TYR A 600 -7.78 -4.17 -3.75
CA TYR A 600 -6.99 -5.31 -4.24
C TYR A 600 -7.61 -6.04 -5.43
#